data_AF-A0A9X6AF52-F1
#
_entry.id   AF-A0A9X6AF52-F1
#
_cell.length_a   1.000
_cell.length_b   1.000
_cell.length_c   1.000
_cell.angle_alpha   90.00
_cell.angle_beta   90.00
_cell.angle_gamma   90.00
#
_symmetry.space_group_name_H-M   'P 1'
#
loop_
_entity.id
_entity.type
_entity.pdbx_description
1 polymer ?
#
loop_
_entity_poly.entity_id
_entity_poly.type
_entity_poly.pdbx_seq_one_letter_code
_entity_poly.pdbx_strand_id
1 'polypeptide(L)'
;MNPYAYAARRTLSAERRWCDAGAISDLLELFGFRIGSSAVLYVAVVGSGPSGVYTAQSLVQSGLSEVRVDVLDRLPCPYGLVRYGVAPDHEKIKSLQNNLRAVLEDERVRFLGGVQVGPGGVPVTRLRELYHAVVYCVGAATDRHL
;
A
#
# COMPACT_ATOMS: atom_id res chain seq x y z
N MET A 1 -12.89 24.51 8.98
CA MET A 1 -11.60 24.88 8.36
C MET A 1 -11.10 23.64 7.65
N ASN A 2 -10.99 23.68 6.32
CA ASN A 2 -10.88 22.48 5.47
C ASN A 2 -9.40 22.09 5.25
N PRO A 3 -8.96 20.88 5.62
CA PRO A 3 -7.54 20.50 5.66
C PRO A 3 -6.86 20.18 4.30
N TYR A 4 -7.47 20.48 3.14
CA TYR A 4 -6.94 20.09 1.82
C TYR A 4 -5.82 20.97 1.21
N ALA A 5 -5.17 21.85 1.97
CA ALA A 5 -4.25 22.84 1.41
C ALA A 5 -2.84 22.77 2.00
N TYR A 6 -2.01 21.79 1.64
CA TYR A 6 -0.56 21.91 1.84
C TYR A 6 0.29 20.94 0.99
N ALA A 7 0.24 21.10 -0.34
CA ALA A 7 1.34 20.66 -1.18
C ALA A 7 2.34 21.82 -1.32
N ALA A 8 3.61 21.60 -0.96
CA ALA A 8 4.83 22.16 -1.57
C ALA A 8 5.89 22.55 -0.52
N ARG A 9 7.00 21.80 -0.48
CA ARG A 9 8.36 22.32 -0.72
C ARG A 9 9.45 21.26 -0.47
N ARG A 10 10.27 21.09 -1.52
CA ARG A 10 11.72 20.84 -1.51
C ARG A 10 12.26 19.46 -1.13
N THR A 11 12.62 18.75 -2.20
CA THR A 11 13.91 18.06 -2.42
C THR A 11 15.12 18.72 -1.73
N LEU A 12 15.95 17.94 -1.03
CA LEU A 12 17.34 17.62 -1.39
C LEU A 12 18.12 16.99 -0.22
N SER A 13 18.94 15.99 -0.57
CA SER A 13 20.22 15.58 0.07
C SER A 13 20.24 14.34 0.98
N ALA A 14 20.84 13.29 0.40
CA ALA A 14 21.74 12.28 0.99
C ALA A 14 21.09 11.15 1.83
N GLU A 15 20.91 9.96 1.26
CA GLU A 15 21.94 8.90 1.13
C GLU A 15 22.69 8.58 2.43
N ARG A 16 22.30 7.49 3.12
CA ARG A 16 23.09 6.25 3.14
C ARG A 16 22.51 5.18 4.08
N ARG A 17 22.41 3.96 3.50
CA ARG A 17 22.44 2.62 4.11
C ARG A 17 21.13 2.30 4.85
N TRP A 18 20.46 1.18 4.62
CA TRP A 18 20.93 -0.21 4.68
C TRP A 18 20.05 -1.16 3.84
N CYS A 19 20.66 -2.25 3.34
CA CYS A 19 20.11 -3.51 2.80
C CYS A 19 19.43 -3.54 1.41
N ASP A 20 20.26 -3.79 0.39
CA ASP A 20 20.02 -4.44 -0.91
C ASP A 20 18.65 -4.26 -1.59
N ALA A 21 18.50 -3.11 -2.26
CA ALA A 21 17.47 -2.79 -3.24
C ALA A 21 17.74 -3.34 -4.67
N GLY A 22 18.80 -4.14 -4.85
CA GLY A 22 19.24 -4.61 -6.18
C GLY A 22 18.31 -5.63 -6.86
N ALA A 23 17.53 -6.40 -6.08
CA ALA A 23 16.68 -7.45 -6.65
C ALA A 23 15.46 -6.91 -7.41
N ILE A 24 15.06 -5.65 -7.18
CA ILE A 24 13.88 -5.04 -7.81
C ILE A 24 14.30 -4.18 -9.00
N SER A 25 15.45 -3.50 -8.93
CA SER A 25 16.01 -2.75 -10.07
C SER A 25 16.35 -3.66 -11.24
N ASP A 26 16.95 -4.81 -10.98
CA ASP A 26 17.34 -5.78 -12.02
C ASP A 26 16.10 -6.41 -12.70
N LEU A 27 15.01 -6.59 -11.93
CA LEU A 27 13.74 -7.08 -12.45
C LEU A 27 13.07 -6.05 -13.36
N LEU A 28 13.20 -4.75 -13.05
CA LEU A 28 12.59 -3.65 -13.80
C LEU A 28 13.37 -3.26 -15.06
N GLU A 29 14.70 -3.43 -15.07
CA GLU A 29 15.51 -3.30 -16.29
C GLU A 29 15.25 -4.44 -17.29
N LEU A 30 15.02 -5.67 -16.80
CA LEU A 30 14.65 -6.82 -17.66
C LEU A 30 13.32 -6.62 -18.40
N PHE A 31 12.41 -5.80 -17.85
CA PHE A 31 11.15 -5.38 -18.47
C PHE A 31 11.23 -4.02 -19.21
N GLY A 32 12.43 -3.45 -19.39
CA GLY A 32 12.65 -2.26 -20.23
C GLY A 32 12.20 -0.93 -19.64
N PHE A 33 11.98 -0.84 -18.32
CA PHE A 33 11.48 0.38 -17.68
C PHE A 33 12.65 1.29 -17.22
N ARG A 34 13.03 2.29 -18.03
CA ARG A 34 14.02 3.31 -17.63
C ARG A 34 13.38 4.30 -16.66
N ILE A 35 13.71 4.22 -15.37
CA ILE A 35 13.23 5.22 -14.39
C ILE A 35 14.11 6.47 -14.48
N GLY A 36 13.67 7.43 -15.29
CA GLY A 36 14.18 8.80 -15.22
C GLY A 36 13.84 9.42 -13.87
N SER A 37 14.82 10.10 -13.27
CA SER A 37 14.89 10.68 -11.92
C SER A 37 13.79 11.69 -11.49
N SER A 38 12.58 11.67 -12.04
CA SER A 38 11.55 12.71 -11.76
C SER A 38 10.08 12.24 -11.81
N ALA A 39 9.79 10.94 -11.83
CA ALA A 39 8.41 10.45 -11.85
C ALA A 39 7.95 9.95 -10.47
N VAL A 40 6.77 10.41 -10.03
CA VAL A 40 6.09 9.89 -8.84
C VAL A 40 5.60 8.46 -9.13
N LEU A 41 6.01 7.50 -8.30
CA LEU A 41 5.60 6.11 -8.42
C LEU A 41 4.26 5.89 -7.70
N TYR A 42 3.19 5.81 -8.48
CA TYR A 42 1.89 5.34 -8.02
C TYR A 42 1.82 3.82 -7.93
N VAL A 43 1.54 3.29 -6.75
CA VAL A 43 1.39 1.85 -6.47
C VAL A 43 0.02 1.59 -5.87
N ALA A 44 -0.71 0.60 -6.39
CA ALA A 44 -1.93 0.09 -5.75
C ALA A 44 -1.61 -1.11 -4.86
N VAL A 45 -2.14 -1.11 -3.64
CA VAL A 45 -2.11 -2.26 -2.73
C VAL A 45 -3.53 -2.75 -2.54
N VAL A 46 -3.82 -3.98 -2.96
CA VAL A 46 -5.17 -4.57 -2.91
C VAL A 46 -5.32 -5.39 -1.63
N GLY A 47 -6.04 -4.86 -0.66
CA GLY A 47 -6.28 -5.41 0.66
C GLY A 47 -5.66 -4.52 1.75
N SER A 48 -6.44 -4.16 2.76
CA SER A 48 -6.04 -3.29 3.88
C SER A 48 -5.75 -4.04 5.17
N GLY A 49 -5.56 -5.36 5.11
CA GLY A 49 -5.08 -6.17 6.22
C GLY A 49 -3.64 -5.81 6.63
N PRO A 50 -3.07 -6.47 7.64
CA PRO A 50 -1.70 -6.22 8.07
C PRO A 50 -0.69 -6.27 6.93
N SER A 51 -0.79 -7.27 6.05
CA SER A 51 0.10 -7.40 4.89
C SER A 51 0.06 -6.16 4.00
N GLY A 52 -1.12 -5.68 3.63
CA GLY A 52 -1.24 -4.52 2.74
C GLY A 52 -0.79 -3.21 3.37
N VAL A 53 -1.13 -3.00 4.65
CA VAL A 53 -0.67 -1.80 5.37
C VAL A 53 0.84 -1.82 5.57
N TYR A 54 1.44 -2.97 5.93
CA TYR A 54 2.89 -3.07 6.01
C TYR A 54 3.58 -2.94 4.66
N THR A 55 2.98 -3.46 3.57
CA THR A 55 3.47 -3.19 2.21
C THR A 55 3.46 -1.70 1.92
N ALA A 56 2.38 -0.98 2.23
CA ALA A 56 2.32 0.47 2.06
C ALA A 56 3.42 1.17 2.87
N GLN A 57 3.60 0.79 4.14
CA GLN A 57 4.68 1.30 4.98
C GLN A 57 6.06 1.08 4.35
N SER A 58 6.37 -0.15 3.92
CA SER A 58 7.66 -0.48 3.32
C SER A 58 7.90 0.27 2.01
N LEU A 59 6.89 0.43 1.16
CA LEU A 59 6.99 1.21 -0.09
C LEU A 59 7.32 2.68 0.21
N VAL A 60 6.62 3.26 1.17
CA VAL A 60 6.76 4.64 1.63
C VAL A 60 8.11 4.88 2.33
N GLN A 61 8.68 3.86 2.95
CA GLN A 61 9.99 3.88 3.62
C GLN A 61 11.14 3.34 2.78
N SER A 62 10.89 2.91 1.53
CA SER A 62 11.86 2.20 0.68
C SER A 62 13.06 3.05 0.24
N GLY A 63 12.97 4.38 0.38
CA GLY A 63 14.00 5.29 -0.13
C GLY A 63 14.02 5.41 -1.67
N LEU A 64 13.04 4.84 -2.37
CA LEU A 64 12.80 5.07 -3.79
C LEU A 64 12.38 6.54 -4.05
N SER A 65 12.27 6.93 -5.32
CA SER A 65 11.67 8.22 -5.74
C SER A 65 10.27 8.43 -5.12
N GLU A 66 9.67 9.62 -5.22
CA GLU A 66 8.38 9.93 -4.58
C GLU A 66 7.33 8.84 -4.84
N VAL A 67 7.03 8.00 -3.83
CA VAL A 67 6.05 6.91 -3.93
C VAL A 67 4.72 7.40 -3.35
N ARG A 68 3.63 7.12 -4.06
CA ARG A 68 2.26 7.29 -3.58
C ARG A 68 1.55 5.94 -3.63
N VAL A 69 0.91 5.58 -2.53
CA VAL A 69 0.28 4.27 -2.35
C VAL A 69 -1.21 4.44 -2.16
N ASP A 70 -2.00 3.80 -3.02
CA ASP A 70 -3.44 3.64 -2.80
C ASP A 70 -3.70 2.25 -2.23
N VAL A 71 -4.19 2.19 -0.99
CA VAL A 71 -4.63 0.95 -0.35
C VAL A 71 -6.12 0.75 -0.65
N LEU A 72 -6.42 -0.19 -1.54
CA LEU A 72 -7.77 -0.52 -1.98
C LEU A 72 -8.32 -1.65 -1.11
N ASP A 73 -9.56 -1.54 -0.62
CA ASP A 73 -10.23 -2.65 0.06
C ASP A 73 -11.69 -2.76 -0.36
N ARG A 74 -12.17 -4.00 -0.50
CA ARG A 74 -13.59 -4.26 -0.80
C ARG A 74 -14.50 -3.85 0.37
N LEU A 75 -13.98 -3.87 1.59
CA LEU A 75 -14.71 -3.47 2.79
C LEU A 75 -14.55 -1.97 3.05
N PRO A 76 -15.54 -1.32 3.68
CA PRO A 76 -15.51 0.13 3.92
C PRO A 76 -14.55 0.53 5.03
N CYS A 77 -14.22 -0.36 5.98
CA CYS A 77 -13.28 -0.08 7.06
C CYS A 77 -12.02 -0.95 6.92
N PRO A 78 -10.83 -0.39 7.22
CA PRO A 78 -9.57 -1.07 6.99
C PRO A 78 -9.24 -2.14 8.05
N TYR A 79 -8.03 -2.69 7.96
CA TYR A 79 -7.34 -3.61 8.90
C TYR A 79 -7.63 -5.10 8.71
N GLY A 80 -8.51 -5.48 7.77
CA GLY A 80 -8.78 -6.89 7.46
C GLY A 80 -9.10 -7.70 8.72
N LEU A 81 -8.46 -8.87 8.88
CA LEU A 81 -8.71 -9.76 10.02
C LEU A 81 -8.41 -9.13 11.39
N VAL A 82 -7.57 -8.10 11.48
CA VAL A 82 -7.35 -7.37 12.75
C VAL A 82 -8.64 -6.72 13.24
N ARG A 83 -9.54 -6.35 12.32
CA ARG A 83 -10.86 -5.82 12.62
C ARG A 83 -11.95 -6.90 12.57
N TYR A 84 -11.90 -7.80 11.59
CA TYR A 84 -13.01 -8.71 11.26
C TYR A 84 -12.82 -10.16 11.71
N GLY A 85 -11.63 -10.55 12.18
CA GLY A 85 -11.32 -11.95 12.52
C GLY A 85 -10.86 -12.14 13.97
N VAL A 86 -10.21 -11.14 14.55
CA VAL A 86 -9.74 -11.18 15.93
C VAL A 86 -10.92 -11.18 16.89
N ALA A 87 -10.92 -12.12 17.84
CA ALA A 87 -11.95 -12.20 18.86
C ALA A 87 -11.91 -10.98 19.80
N PRO A 88 -13.08 -10.48 20.25
CA PRO A 88 -13.19 -9.21 20.96
C PRO A 88 -12.52 -9.19 22.36
N ASP A 89 -12.23 -10.36 22.92
CA ASP A 89 -11.56 -10.58 24.20
C ASP A 89 -10.02 -10.42 24.15
N HIS A 90 -9.45 -10.12 22.98
CA HIS A 90 -8.00 -10.01 22.78
C HIS A 90 -7.49 -8.56 22.81
N GLU A 91 -7.35 -7.97 24.01
CA GLU A 91 -6.95 -6.57 24.19
C GLU A 91 -5.58 -6.19 23.60
N LYS A 92 -4.67 -7.16 23.43
CA LYS A 92 -3.32 -6.97 22.85
C LYS A 92 -3.35 -6.42 21.41
N ILE A 93 -4.51 -6.47 20.76
CA ILE A 93 -4.69 -6.08 19.36
C ILE A 93 -4.86 -4.55 19.21
N LYS A 94 -5.19 -3.83 20.29
CA LYS A 94 -5.33 -2.36 20.28
C LYS A 94 -4.04 -1.67 19.83
N SER A 95 -2.88 -2.15 20.28
CA SER A 95 -1.57 -1.59 19.89
C SER A 95 -1.27 -1.80 18.40
N LEU A 96 -1.67 -2.94 17.83
CA LEU A 96 -1.49 -3.21 16.41
C LEU A 96 -2.35 -2.26 15.57
N GLN A 97 -3.61 -2.04 15.95
CA GLN A 97 -4.49 -1.11 15.25
C GLN A 97 -3.92 0.32 15.22
N ASN A 98 -3.30 0.77 16.31
CA ASN A 98 -2.64 2.08 16.36
C ASN A 98 -1.47 2.18 15.38
N ASN A 99 -0.66 1.12 15.28
CA ASN A 99 0.45 1.08 14.31
C ASN A 99 -0.05 1.11 12.86
N LEU A 100 -1.08 0.32 12.55
CA LEU A 100 -1.65 0.28 11.20
C LEU A 100 -2.31 1.62 10.84
N ARG A 101 -2.96 2.27 11.81
CA ARG A 101 -3.53 3.62 11.64
C ARG A 101 -2.45 4.62 11.26
N ALA A 102 -1.35 4.67 11.99
CA ALA A 102 -0.27 5.63 11.73
C ALA A 102 0.29 5.52 10.30
N VAL A 103 0.31 4.31 9.73
CA VAL A 103 0.70 4.10 8.33
C VAL A 103 -0.34 4.64 7.35
N LEU A 104 -1.63 4.40 7.60
CA LEU A 104 -2.71 4.92 6.74
C LEU A 104 -2.91 6.43 6.84
N GLU A 105 -2.34 7.05 7.88
CA GLU A 105 -2.32 8.51 8.08
C GLU A 105 -1.09 9.19 7.43
N ASP A 106 -0.13 8.44 6.87
CA ASP A 106 0.96 9.03 6.06
C ASP A 106 0.37 9.68 4.81
N GLU A 107 0.76 10.91 4.50
CA GLU A 107 0.23 11.70 3.38
C GLU A 107 0.45 11.04 2.01
N ARG A 108 1.42 10.14 1.90
CA ARG A 108 1.70 9.36 0.69
C ARG A 108 0.82 8.12 0.57
N VAL A 109 0.05 7.78 1.60
CA VAL A 109 -0.87 6.65 1.64
C VAL A 109 -2.30 7.14 1.62
N ARG A 110 -3.12 6.57 0.73
CA ARG A 110 -4.55 6.84 0.68
C ARG A 110 -5.32 5.54 0.77
N PHE A 111 -6.22 5.46 1.74
CA PHE A 111 -7.15 4.34 1.86
C PHE A 111 -8.41 4.58 1.00
N LEU A 112 -8.77 3.59 0.19
CA LEU A 112 -9.97 3.59 -0.66
C LEU A 112 -10.78 2.32 -0.35
N GLY A 113 -11.71 2.45 0.60
CA GLY A 113 -12.65 1.39 0.96
C GLY A 113 -13.82 1.27 0.00
N GLY A 114 -14.48 0.10 -0.02
CA GLY A 114 -15.59 -0.19 -0.94
C GLY A 114 -15.15 -0.46 -2.39
N VAL A 115 -13.85 -0.63 -2.64
CA VAL A 115 -13.28 -0.90 -3.96
C VAL A 115 -13.00 -2.40 -4.08
N GLN A 116 -13.93 -3.12 -4.71
CA GLN A 116 -13.70 -4.53 -5.06
C GLN A 116 -12.83 -4.61 -6.33
N VAL A 117 -11.74 -5.37 -6.26
CA VAL A 117 -10.87 -5.65 -7.41
C VAL A 117 -11.14 -7.08 -7.90
N GLY A 118 -11.26 -7.26 -9.22
CA GLY A 118 -11.54 -8.55 -9.85
C GLY A 118 -13.02 -8.72 -10.22
N PRO A 119 -13.53 -9.97 -10.31
CA PRO A 119 -14.90 -10.25 -10.74
C PRO A 119 -15.94 -9.47 -9.92
N GLY A 120 -16.89 -8.82 -10.61
CA GLY A 120 -17.92 -8.00 -9.99
C GLY A 120 -17.45 -6.63 -9.49
N GLY A 121 -16.19 -6.24 -9.77
CA GLY A 121 -15.62 -4.95 -9.39
C GLY A 121 -14.70 -4.37 -10.46
N VAL A 122 -13.69 -3.61 -10.03
CA VAL A 122 -12.69 -2.99 -10.90
C VAL A 122 -11.82 -4.08 -11.55
N PRO A 123 -11.71 -4.12 -12.90
CA PRO A 123 -10.90 -5.12 -13.57
C PRO A 123 -9.40 -4.86 -13.37
N VAL A 124 -8.61 -5.93 -13.32
CA VAL A 124 -7.15 -5.86 -13.13
C VAL A 124 -6.45 -5.07 -14.24
N THR A 125 -6.96 -5.17 -15.47
CA THR A 125 -6.47 -4.38 -16.61
C THR A 125 -6.54 -2.88 -16.34
N ARG A 126 -7.63 -2.42 -15.72
CA ARG A 126 -7.79 -1.00 -15.37
C ARG A 126 -6.79 -0.56 -14.31
N LEU A 127 -6.46 -1.40 -13.34
CA LEU A 127 -5.42 -1.07 -12.35
C LEU A 127 -4.05 -0.94 -12.99
N ARG A 128 -3.72 -1.80 -13.97
CA ARG A 128 -2.44 -1.73 -14.71
C ARG A 128 -2.32 -0.49 -15.59
N GLU A 129 -3.42 0.11 -16.00
CA GLU A 129 -3.44 1.39 -16.73
C GLU A 129 -3.22 2.59 -15.80
N LEU A 130 -3.67 2.48 -14.54
CA LEU A 130 -3.69 3.59 -13.58
C LEU A 130 -2.45 3.63 -12.68
N TYR A 131 -1.82 2.47 -12.43
CA TYR A 131 -0.73 2.33 -11.48
C TYR A 131 0.49 1.70 -12.14
N HIS A 132 1.68 2.12 -11.69
CA HIS A 132 2.95 1.55 -12.15
C HIS A 132 3.13 0.12 -11.62
N ALA A 133 2.60 -0.16 -10.44
CA ALA A 133 2.62 -1.49 -9.84
C ALA A 133 1.34 -1.75 -9.05
N VAL A 134 0.97 -3.04 -8.95
CA VAL A 134 -0.16 -3.52 -8.17
C VAL A 134 0.32 -4.67 -7.29
N VAL A 135 0.15 -4.54 -5.98
CA VAL A 135 0.51 -5.58 -5.00
C VAL A 135 -0.76 -6.17 -4.41
N TYR A 136 -0.90 -7.49 -4.46
CA TYR A 136 -2.07 -8.19 -3.92
C TYR A 136 -1.81 -8.67 -2.49
N CYS A 137 -2.59 -8.14 -1.57
CA CYS A 137 -2.54 -8.40 -0.14
C CYS A 137 -3.92 -8.88 0.39
N VAL A 138 -4.59 -9.71 -0.41
CA VAL A 138 -6.03 -10.07 -0.24
C VAL A 138 -6.30 -11.08 0.88
N GLY A 139 -5.27 -11.75 1.39
CA GLY A 139 -5.43 -12.82 2.39
C GLY A 139 -6.19 -14.03 1.85
N ALA A 140 -6.73 -14.85 2.75
CA ALA A 140 -7.59 -15.99 2.43
C ALA A 140 -9.01 -15.71 2.94
N ALA A 141 -9.95 -15.51 2.01
CA ALA A 141 -11.33 -15.17 2.34
C ALA A 141 -12.25 -16.40 2.49
N THR A 142 -11.79 -17.58 2.05
CA THR A 142 -12.54 -18.83 2.06
C THR A 142 -11.86 -19.85 2.99
N ASP A 143 -12.67 -20.70 3.60
CA ASP A 143 -12.22 -21.82 4.41
C ASP A 143 -11.81 -23.03 3.54
N ARG A 144 -11.16 -24.01 4.17
CA ARG A 144 -10.80 -25.29 3.55
C ARG A 144 -11.91 -26.29 3.85
N HIS A 145 -12.47 -26.89 2.79
CA HIS A 145 -13.39 -28.01 2.93
C HIS A 145 -12.72 -29.22 3.61
N LEU A 146 -13.48 -29.91 4.46
CA LEU A 146 -13.04 -31.09 5.22
C LEU A 146 -13.45 -32.39 4.55
#